data_AF-A0A643CYX7-F1
#
_entry.id   AF-A0A643CYX7-F1
#
_cell.length_a   1.000
_cell.length_b   1.000
_cell.length_c   1.000
_cell.angle_alpha   90.00
_cell.angle_beta   90.00
_cell.angle_gamma   90.00
#
_symmetry.space_group_name_H-M   'P 1'
#
loop_
_entity.id
_entity.type
_entity.pdbx_description
1 polymer ?
#
loop_
_entity_poly.entity_id
_entity_poly.type
_entity_poly.pdbx_seq_one_letter_code
_entity_poly.pdbx_strand_id
1 'polypeptide(L)'
;FVNNISEAILALTWKRPTLATKMWDIVHDELKTIRTELRRPTPELDALLNGGPIHCKTNFKVRLAAEADRKAGYVELQSPWEKSYV
;
A
#
# COMPACT_ATOMS: atom_id res chain seq x y z
N PHE A 1 2.20 -2.50 2.91
CA PHE A 1 2.10 -1.07 2.57
C PHE A 1 1.42 -0.28 3.67
N VAL A 2 0.13 -0.48 3.95
CA VAL A 2 -0.66 0.37 4.87
C VAL A 2 -0.12 0.42 6.31
N ASN A 3 -0.03 -0.72 7.02
CA ASN A 3 0.27 -0.71 8.46
C ASN A 3 1.73 -0.39 8.83
N ASN A 4 2.64 -0.37 7.85
CA ASN A 4 4.09 -0.27 8.13
C ASN A 4 4.74 0.84 7.30
N ILE A 5 4.80 0.64 5.98
CA ILE A 5 5.48 1.59 5.09
C ILE A 5 4.80 2.96 5.10
N SER A 6 3.47 3.02 5.14
CA SER A 6 2.76 4.31 5.26
C SER A 6 3.10 5.05 6.56
N GLU A 7 3.24 4.34 7.68
CA GLU A 7 3.65 4.93 8.97
C GLU A 7 5.10 5.43 8.93
N ALA A 8 6.02 4.65 8.35
CA ALA A 8 7.40 5.06 8.18
C ALA A 8 7.51 6.33 7.31
N ILE A 9 6.79 6.37 6.19
CA ILE A 9 6.74 7.55 5.32
C ILE A 9 6.11 8.74 6.04
N LEU A 10 5.00 8.54 6.76
CA LEU A 10 4.36 9.61 7.54
C LEU A 10 5.31 10.20 8.59
N ALA A 11 6.02 9.35 9.34
CA ALA A 11 6.96 9.77 10.36
C ALA A 11 8.15 10.55 9.76
N LEU A 12 8.73 10.05 8.66
CA LEU A 12 9.89 10.67 8.01
C LEU A 12 9.54 11.98 7.28
N THR A 13 8.30 12.13 6.84
CA THR A 13 7.83 13.29 6.06
C THR A 13 7.00 14.27 6.89
N TRP A 14 7.05 14.15 8.22
CA TRP A 14 6.39 15.09 9.12
C TRP A 14 6.78 16.54 8.80
N LYS A 15 5.76 17.41 8.66
CA LYS A 15 5.88 18.81 8.19
C LYS A 15 6.50 18.99 6.80
N ARG A 16 6.63 17.93 6.00
CA ARG A 16 7.21 17.93 4.65
C ARG A 16 6.40 17.01 3.71
N PRO A 17 5.10 17.25 3.52
CA PRO A 17 4.20 16.33 2.81
C PRO A 17 4.60 16.06 1.35
N THR A 18 5.28 17.01 0.70
CA THR A 18 5.80 16.83 -0.66
C THR A 18 6.86 15.73 -0.79
N LEU A 19 7.48 15.32 0.33
CA LEU A 19 8.42 14.20 0.35
C LEU A 19 7.72 12.83 0.37
N ALA A 20 6.45 12.76 0.77
CA ALA A 20 5.72 11.49 0.84
C ALA A 20 5.56 10.87 -0.54
N THR A 21 5.20 11.65 -1.56
CA THR A 21 5.13 11.19 -2.96
C THR A 21 6.47 10.64 -3.42
N LYS A 22 7.58 11.35 -3.14
CA LYS A 22 8.93 10.90 -3.50
C LYS A 22 9.31 9.59 -2.82
N MET A 23 8.91 9.40 -1.56
CA MET A 23 9.16 8.13 -0.86
C MET A 23 8.34 6.98 -1.44
N TRP A 24 7.10 7.23 -1.87
CA TRP A 24 6.31 6.23 -2.56
C TRP A 24 6.86 5.88 -3.94
N ASP A 25 7.44 6.84 -4.67
CA ASP A 25 8.17 6.56 -5.92
C ASP A 25 9.35 5.62 -5.67
N ILE A 26 10.12 5.82 -4.59
CA ILE A 26 11.23 4.92 -4.19
C ILE A 26 10.70 3.52 -3.89
N VAL A 27 9.57 3.40 -3.17
CA VAL A 27 8.95 2.09 -2.90
C VAL A 27 8.51 1.41 -4.20
N HIS A 28 7.93 2.17 -5.14
CA HIS A 28 7.50 1.63 -6.43
C HIS A 28 8.68 1.11 -7.26
N ASP A 29 9.78 1.84 -7.29
CA ASP A 29 10.99 1.44 -8.00
C ASP A 29 11.64 0.22 -7.35
N GLU A 30 11.67 0.14 -6.02
CA GLU A 30 12.16 -1.05 -5.32
C GLU A 30 11.32 -2.29 -5.60
N LEU A 31 9.99 -2.16 -5.69
CA LEU A 31 9.11 -3.25 -6.10
C LEU A 31 9.39 -3.72 -7.53
N LYS A 32 9.75 -2.82 -8.46
CA LYS A 32 10.18 -3.20 -9.82
C LYS A 32 11.50 -3.96 -9.78
N THR A 33 12.48 -3.51 -8.98
CA THR A 33 13.74 -4.23 -8.79
C THR A 33 13.48 -5.64 -8.28
N ILE A 34 12.73 -5.78 -7.19
CA ILE A 34 12.34 -7.09 -6.63
C ILE A 34 11.63 -7.94 -7.68
N ARG A 35 10.72 -7.35 -8.48
CA ARG A 35 10.03 -8.07 -9.55
C ARG A 35 10.99 -8.69 -10.55
N THR A 36 12.07 -7.98 -10.92
CA THR A 36 13.08 -8.50 -11.86
C THR A 36 13.94 -9.62 -11.27
N GLU A 37 14.13 -9.64 -9.96
CA GLU A 37 14.93 -10.67 -9.26
C GLU A 37 14.13 -11.95 -9.01
N LEU A 38 12.80 -11.85 -8.92
CA LEU A 38 11.91 -12.99 -8.73
C LEU A 38 11.85 -13.87 -9.98
N ARG A 39 12.25 -15.13 -9.82
CA ARG A 39 12.31 -16.12 -10.91
C ARG A 39 10.97 -16.73 -11.31
N ARG A 40 9.89 -16.45 -10.57
CA ARG A 40 8.55 -17.00 -10.81
C ARG A 40 7.59 -15.90 -11.27
N PRO A 41 6.53 -16.24 -12.03
CA PRO A 41 5.44 -15.31 -12.30
C PRO A 41 4.84 -14.79 -11.00
N THR A 42 4.61 -13.47 -10.91
CA THR A 42 3.99 -12.82 -9.75
C THR A 42 2.88 -11.89 -10.22
N PRO A 43 1.76 -12.43 -10.73
CA PRO A 43 0.66 -11.64 -11.30
C PRO A 43 0.05 -10.65 -10.29
N GLU A 44 0.09 -10.96 -9.00
CA GLU A 44 -0.37 -10.07 -7.92
C GLU A 44 0.53 -8.83 -7.80
N LEU A 45 1.84 -9.01 -7.93
CA LEU A 45 2.81 -7.91 -7.95
C LEU A 45 2.69 -7.10 -9.25
N ASP A 46 2.46 -7.77 -10.38
CA ASP A 46 2.24 -7.09 -11.67
C ASP A 46 0.98 -6.20 -11.62
N ALA A 47 -0.13 -6.70 -11.07
CA ALA A 47 -1.35 -5.92 -10.88
C ALA A 47 -1.13 -4.71 -9.97
N LEU A 48 -0.39 -4.88 -8.87
CA LEU A 48 -0.05 -3.81 -7.95
C LEU A 48 0.84 -2.74 -8.59
N LEU A 49 1.88 -3.15 -9.34
CA LEU A 49 2.79 -2.24 -10.05
C LEU A 49 2.06 -1.41 -11.12
N ASN A 50 0.98 -1.95 -11.68
CA ASN A 50 0.09 -1.28 -12.64
C ASN A 50 -0.98 -0.38 -12.00
N GLY A 51 -0.89 -0.12 -10.69
CA GLY A 51 -1.81 0.77 -9.97
C GLY A 51 -3.03 0.05 -9.38
N GLY A 52 -3.05 -1.28 -9.34
CA GLY A 52 -4.09 -2.05 -8.66
C GLY A 52 -4.26 -1.65 -7.18
N PRO A 53 -5.45 -1.89 -6.58
CA PRO A 53 -5.74 -1.43 -5.24
C PRO A 53 -4.91 -2.14 -4.16
N ILE A 54 -4.71 -1.45 -3.04
CA ILE A 54 -4.08 -2.01 -1.84
C ILE A 54 -5.16 -2.41 -0.85
N HIS A 55 -5.17 -3.68 -0.46
CA HIS A 55 -6.12 -4.19 0.53
C HIS A 55 -5.70 -3.77 1.96
N CYS A 56 -6.64 -3.14 2.68
CA CYS A 56 -6.44 -2.63 4.03
C CYS A 56 -7.38 -3.32 5.03
N LYS A 57 -6.81 -3.92 6.08
CA LYS A 57 -7.58 -4.53 7.18
C LYS A 57 -8.33 -3.45 7.96
N THR A 58 -9.62 -3.69 8.25
CA THR A 58 -10.47 -2.72 8.95
C THR A 58 -10.54 -2.95 10.46
N ASN A 59 -9.67 -2.30 11.25
CA ASN A 59 -9.69 -2.48 12.71
C ASN A 59 -10.97 -1.96 13.39
N PHE A 60 -11.50 -0.81 12.95
CA PHE A 60 -12.69 -0.22 13.56
C PHE A 60 -13.98 -0.94 13.16
N LYS A 61 -14.14 -1.28 11.87
CA LYS A 61 -15.33 -1.97 11.34
C LYS A 61 -15.55 -3.33 12.01
N VAL A 62 -14.46 -4.07 12.26
CA VAL A 62 -14.51 -5.38 12.93
C VAL A 62 -14.95 -5.26 14.39
N ARG A 63 -14.41 -4.27 15.11
CA ARG A 63 -14.81 -3.99 16.50
C ARG A 63 -16.26 -3.57 16.59
N LEU A 64 -16.73 -2.75 15.66
CA LEU A 64 -18.13 -2.32 15.60
C LEU A 64 -19.08 -3.49 15.32
N ALA A 65 -18.67 -4.43 14.47
CA ALA A 65 -19.46 -5.62 14.15
C ALA A 65 -19.47 -6.67 15.28
N ALA A 66 -18.65 -6.52 16.32
CA ALA A 66 -18.45 -7.50 17.40
C ALA A 66 -18.11 -8.92 16.88
N GLU A 67 -17.48 -8.99 15.72
CA GLU A 67 -17.12 -10.25 15.08
C GLU A 67 -15.71 -10.70 15.49
N ALA A 68 -15.47 -12.02 15.45
CA ALA A 68 -14.13 -12.56 15.64
C ALA A 68 -13.17 -12.01 14.57
N ASP A 69 -11.92 -11.72 14.94
CA ASP A 69 -10.90 -11.11 14.06
C ASP A 69 -10.63 -11.90 12.76
N ARG A 70 -10.98 -13.20 12.73
CA ARG A 70 -10.97 -14.03 11.52
C ARG A 70 -11.95 -13.57 10.42
N LYS A 71 -12.98 -12.81 10.79
CA LYS A 71 -13.93 -12.17 9.86
C LYS A 71 -13.49 -10.75 9.50
N ALA A 72 -12.24 -10.38 9.79
CA ALA A 72 -11.78 -9.04 9.52
C ALA A 72 -11.93 -8.68 8.05
N GLY A 73 -12.86 -7.76 7.78
CA GLY A 73 -13.09 -7.26 6.44
C GLY A 73 -11.91 -6.43 5.97
N TYR A 74 -11.67 -6.48 4.66
CA TYR A 74 -10.75 -5.59 3.97
C TYR A 74 -11.54 -4.52 3.22
N VAL A 75 -10.89 -3.38 3.04
CA VAL A 75 -11.30 -2.35 2.08
C VAL A 75 -10.17 -2.14 1.09
N GLU A 76 -10.51 -1.68 -0.11
CA GLU A 76 -9.53 -1.30 -1.12
C GLU A 76 -9.15 0.18 -0.94
N LEU A 77 -7.85 0.45 -0.93
CA LEU A 77 -7.28 1.78 -0.98
C LEU A 77 -6.59 1.98 -2.32
N GLN A 78 -6.59 3.23 -2.79
CA GLN A 78 -5.88 3.60 -4.00
C GLN A 78 -4.36 3.39 -3.85
N SER A 79 -3.70 2.97 -4.92
CA SER A 79 -2.24 2.83 -4.94
C SER A 79 -1.54 4.18 -4.84
N PRO A 80 -0.52 4.37 -3.98
CA PRO A 80 0.15 5.67 -3.80
C PRO A 80 0.89 6.21 -5.03
N TRP A 81 1.28 5.33 -5.96
CA TRP A 81 1.91 5.67 -7.23
C TRP A 81 0.91 5.79 -8.39
N GLU A 82 -0.37 5.54 -8.15
CA GLU A 82 -1.40 5.86 -9.12
C GLU A 82 -1.59 7.38 -9.13
N LYS A 83 -1.10 8.02 -10.19
CA LYS A 83 -1.29 9.46 -10.38
C LYS A 83 -2.72 9.71 -10.83
N SER A 84 -3.63 9.84 -9.87
CA SER A 84 -4.93 10.44 -10.13
C SER A 84 -4.69 11.89 -10.51
N TYR A 85 -4.92 12.24 -11.78
CA TYR A 85 -4.99 13.64 -12.20
C TYR A 85 -6.09 14.32 -11.39
N VAL A 86 -5.71 15.32 -10.59
CA VAL A 86 -6.61 16.35 -10.07
C VAL A 86 -6.07 17.69 -10.55
#